data_AF-F7ZHE7-F1
#
_entry.id   AF-F7ZHE7-F1
#
_cell.length_a   1.000
_cell.length_b   1.000
_cell.length_c   1.000
_cell.angle_alpha   90.00
_cell.angle_beta   90.00
_cell.angle_gamma   90.00
#
_symmetry.space_group_name_H-M   'P 1'
#
loop_
_entity.id
_entity.type
_entity.pdbx_description
1 polymer ?
#
loop_
_entity_poly.entity_id
_entity_poly.type
_entity_poly.pdbx_seq_one_letter_code
_entity_poly.pdbx_strand_id
1 'polypeptide(L)'
;MRATVFILGLVVPQVGLAQEDNAMAKVQRGLEMPSHRALQSVISDSELSVFETDGCSGGMSWSWRVVADLFPDFEAAQGAHPPWEQCCVAHDRAYHNAAGVTSADQSFEARLSADQALQACVVEQGEAQVKDLALRYDVGEDNIRLAYDMIATSMFNAVRFGGGPCSGLPWRWGFGYPGCIPGL
;
A
#
# COMPACT_ATOMS: atom_id res chain seq x y z
N MET A 1 57.01 29.97 -19.53
CA MET A 1 56.20 28.74 -19.71
C MET A 1 54.98 28.83 -18.78
N ARG A 2 53.78 28.94 -19.32
CA ARG A 2 52.51 28.80 -18.58
C ARG A 2 51.62 27.90 -19.43
N ALA A 3 51.37 26.68 -18.97
CA ALA A 3 50.46 25.76 -19.62
C ALA A 3 49.05 26.04 -19.09
N THR A 4 48.16 26.49 -19.98
CA THR A 4 46.73 26.63 -19.68
C THR A 4 46.08 25.26 -19.83
N VAL A 5 45.60 24.69 -18.73
CA VAL A 5 44.81 23.45 -18.74
C VAL A 5 43.34 23.82 -18.97
N PHE A 6 42.80 23.44 -20.13
CA PHE A 6 41.36 23.48 -20.38
C PHE A 6 40.74 22.20 -19.81
N ILE A 7 39.96 22.32 -18.74
CA ILE A 7 39.11 21.25 -18.25
C ILE A 7 37.82 21.28 -19.06
N LEU A 8 37.67 20.31 -19.98
CA LEU A 8 36.44 20.08 -20.71
C LEU A 8 35.42 19.46 -19.74
N GLY A 9 34.45 20.23 -19.29
CA GLY A 9 33.34 19.73 -18.47
C GLY A 9 32.43 18.83 -19.30
N LEU A 10 32.37 17.54 -18.96
CA LEU A 10 31.36 16.61 -19.45
C LEU A 10 30.01 16.98 -18.82
N VAL A 11 29.13 17.59 -19.61
CA VAL A 11 27.72 17.77 -19.27
C VAL A 11 27.03 16.42 -19.51
N VAL A 12 26.71 15.70 -18.42
CA VAL A 12 25.86 14.51 -18.48
C VAL A 12 24.40 14.97 -18.47
N PRO A 13 23.57 14.64 -19.47
CA PRO A 13 22.16 15.02 -19.49
C PRO A 13 21.37 14.19 -18.46
N GLN A 14 20.74 14.86 -17.49
CA GLN A 14 19.91 14.27 -16.43
C GLN A 14 18.48 13.93 -16.89
N VAL A 15 18.32 13.21 -17.99
CA VAL A 15 16.99 12.87 -18.54
C VAL A 15 16.80 11.35 -18.46
N GLY A 16 16.36 10.82 -17.31
CA GLY A 16 16.21 9.37 -17.13
C GLY A 16 15.11 8.95 -16.15
N LEU A 17 15.00 9.58 -14.99
CA LEU A 17 14.19 9.01 -13.90
C LEU A 17 12.67 9.15 -14.10
N ALA A 18 12.18 10.32 -14.56
CA ALA A 18 10.73 10.56 -14.67
C ALA A 18 10.02 9.79 -15.81
N GLN A 19 10.77 9.25 -16.77
CA GLN A 19 10.20 8.55 -17.93
C GLN A 19 9.94 7.06 -17.64
N GLU A 20 10.74 6.46 -16.76
CA GLU A 20 10.63 5.06 -16.35
C GLU A 20 9.39 4.82 -15.46
N ASP A 21 9.14 5.71 -14.50
CA ASP A 21 7.97 5.65 -13.61
C ASP A 21 6.64 5.70 -14.39
N ASN A 22 6.58 6.56 -15.40
CA ASN A 22 5.41 6.70 -16.27
C ASN A 22 5.21 5.51 -17.20
N ALA A 23 6.28 4.83 -17.63
CA ALA A 23 6.19 3.63 -18.44
C ALA A 23 5.65 2.45 -17.61
N MET A 24 6.15 2.28 -16.39
CA MET A 24 5.69 1.20 -15.52
C MET A 24 4.24 1.36 -15.08
N ALA A 25 3.82 2.58 -14.75
CA ALA A 25 2.42 2.87 -14.44
C ALA A 25 1.48 2.54 -15.62
N LYS A 26 1.89 2.81 -16.86
CA LYS A 26 1.12 2.45 -18.06
C LYS A 26 1.04 0.94 -18.28
N VAL A 27 2.14 0.22 -18.07
CA VAL A 27 2.16 -1.26 -18.15
C VAL A 27 1.23 -1.85 -17.11
N GLN A 28 1.33 -1.38 -15.86
CA GLN A 28 0.48 -1.83 -14.77
C GLN A 28 -1.01 -1.58 -15.05
N ARG A 29 -1.35 -0.37 -15.52
CA ARG A 29 -2.72 -0.06 -15.93
C ARG A 29 -3.21 -0.97 -17.04
N GLY A 30 -2.37 -1.25 -18.04
CA GLY A 30 -2.69 -2.19 -19.12
C GLY A 30 -2.98 -3.61 -18.62
N LEU A 31 -2.20 -4.09 -17.64
CA LEU A 31 -2.36 -5.42 -17.04
C LEU A 31 -3.61 -5.55 -16.17
N GLU A 32 -3.93 -4.53 -15.37
CA GLU A 32 -5.07 -4.57 -14.43
C GLU A 32 -6.42 -4.25 -15.10
N MET A 33 -6.39 -3.56 -16.24
CA MET A 33 -7.60 -3.04 -16.88
C MET A 33 -8.67 -4.09 -17.24
N PRO A 34 -8.34 -5.28 -17.76
CA PRO A 34 -9.32 -6.34 -17.98
C PRO A 34 -10.07 -6.72 -16.70
N SER A 35 -9.37 -6.81 -15.56
CA SER A 35 -9.96 -7.16 -14.27
C SER A 35 -10.84 -6.04 -13.71
N HIS A 36 -10.43 -4.77 -13.87
CA HIS A 36 -11.29 -3.64 -13.47
C HIS A 36 -12.58 -3.57 -14.31
N ARG A 37 -12.52 -3.87 -15.61
CA ARG A 37 -13.73 -3.95 -16.45
C ARG A 37 -14.65 -5.08 -15.98
N ALA A 38 -14.11 -6.26 -15.71
CA ALA A 38 -14.86 -7.40 -15.23
C ALA A 38 -15.45 -7.19 -13.82
N LEU A 39 -14.76 -6.45 -12.94
CA LEU A 39 -15.33 -6.08 -11.65
C LEU A 39 -16.54 -5.15 -11.83
N GLN A 40 -16.41 -4.14 -12.70
CA GLN A 40 -17.47 -3.14 -12.89
C GLN A 40 -18.73 -3.73 -13.53
N SER A 41 -18.62 -4.75 -14.39
CA SER A 41 -19.80 -5.48 -14.91
C SER A 41 -20.52 -6.28 -13.83
N VAL A 42 -19.83 -6.76 -12.79
CA VAL A 42 -20.47 -7.46 -11.67
C VAL A 42 -21.09 -6.47 -10.69
N ILE A 43 -20.43 -5.34 -10.43
CA ILE A 43 -20.94 -4.29 -9.52
C ILE A 43 -22.31 -3.77 -9.96
N SER A 44 -22.54 -3.57 -11.27
CA SER A 44 -23.81 -3.02 -11.76
C SER A 44 -25.04 -3.88 -11.44
N ASP A 45 -24.83 -5.18 -11.23
CA ASP A 45 -25.89 -6.19 -11.08
C ASP A 45 -25.92 -6.80 -9.66
N SER A 46 -25.12 -6.26 -8.74
CA SER A 46 -24.91 -6.85 -7.42
C SER A 46 -25.10 -5.84 -6.28
N GLU A 47 -25.61 -6.35 -5.16
CA GLU A 47 -25.61 -5.62 -3.91
C GLU A 47 -24.26 -5.80 -3.20
N LEU A 48 -23.82 -4.75 -2.50
CA LEU A 48 -22.61 -4.78 -1.67
C LEU A 48 -22.86 -5.63 -0.42
N SER A 49 -21.96 -6.57 -0.12
CA SER A 49 -22.02 -7.36 1.11
C SER A 49 -21.76 -6.52 2.36
N VAL A 50 -22.02 -7.08 3.54
CA VAL A 50 -21.62 -6.46 4.81
C VAL A 50 -20.09 -6.34 4.87
N PHE A 51 -19.59 -5.21 5.38
CA PHE A 51 -18.17 -4.99 5.56
C PHE A 51 -17.60 -5.88 6.67
N GLU A 52 -16.53 -6.60 6.35
CA GLU A 52 -15.72 -7.40 7.28
C GLU A 52 -14.24 -7.03 7.09
N THR A 53 -13.46 -7.05 8.18
CA THR A 53 -12.01 -6.79 8.19
C THR A 53 -11.35 -7.66 9.25
N ASP A 54 -10.15 -8.16 8.96
CA ASP A 54 -9.28 -8.87 9.91
C ASP A 54 -8.19 -7.96 10.50
N GLY A 55 -8.25 -6.65 10.23
CA GLY A 55 -7.21 -5.68 10.54
C GLY A 55 -6.26 -5.54 9.37
N CYS A 56 -4.97 -5.79 9.59
CA CYS A 56 -4.03 -5.94 8.48
C CYS A 56 -4.12 -7.36 7.89
N SER A 57 -4.58 -7.40 6.63
CA SER A 57 -4.78 -8.59 5.79
C SER A 57 -3.63 -9.61 5.85
N GLY A 58 -3.95 -10.87 5.51
CA GLY A 58 -2.99 -11.98 5.50
C GLY A 58 -2.66 -12.52 6.90
N GLY A 59 -3.52 -12.24 7.89
CA GLY A 59 -3.35 -12.69 9.26
C GLY A 59 -2.29 -11.92 10.06
N MET A 60 -1.84 -10.75 9.59
CA MET A 60 -0.83 -9.96 10.29
C MET A 60 -1.34 -9.46 11.65
N SER A 61 -2.54 -8.89 11.70
CA SER A 61 -3.14 -8.42 12.95
C SER A 61 -3.42 -9.55 13.94
N TRP A 62 -3.80 -10.73 13.44
CA TRP A 62 -3.95 -11.92 14.29
C TRP A 62 -2.60 -12.39 14.83
N SER A 63 -1.57 -12.51 13.97
CA SER A 63 -0.25 -12.97 14.36
C SER A 63 0.42 -12.03 15.36
N TRP A 64 0.22 -10.72 15.21
CA TRP A 64 0.68 -9.71 16.17
C TRP A 64 0.09 -9.94 17.55
N ARG A 65 -1.24 -10.12 17.63
CA ARG A 65 -1.93 -10.40 18.89
C ARG A 65 -1.42 -11.68 19.54
N VAL A 66 -1.22 -12.74 18.76
CA VAL A 66 -0.62 -13.99 19.27
C VAL A 66 0.76 -13.74 19.87
N VAL A 67 1.61 -12.95 19.22
CA VAL A 67 2.94 -12.61 19.77
C VAL A 67 2.81 -11.76 21.03
N ALA A 68 1.94 -10.75 21.04
CA ALA A 68 1.70 -9.93 22.22
C ALA A 68 1.20 -10.75 23.42
N ASP A 69 0.22 -11.63 23.21
CA ASP A 69 -0.35 -12.49 24.25
C ASP A 69 0.68 -13.48 24.82
N LEU A 70 1.61 -13.97 23.97
CA LEU A 70 2.64 -14.93 24.39
C LEU A 70 3.84 -14.28 25.07
N PHE A 71 4.13 -13.01 24.79
CA PHE A 71 5.31 -12.29 25.25
C PHE A 71 4.92 -10.95 25.88
N PRO A 72 4.69 -10.88 27.20
CA PRO A 72 4.26 -9.66 27.89
C PRO A 72 5.20 -8.45 27.68
N ASP A 73 6.50 -8.70 27.56
CA ASP A 73 7.49 -7.65 27.27
C ASP A 73 7.31 -7.06 25.86
N PHE A 74 6.87 -7.88 24.90
CA PHE A 74 6.52 -7.41 23.55
C PHE A 74 5.24 -6.57 23.60
N GLU A 75 4.18 -7.04 24.26
CA GLU A 75 2.95 -6.24 24.42
C GLU A 75 3.23 -4.91 25.12
N ALA A 76 4.02 -4.91 26.19
CA ALA A 76 4.41 -3.69 26.90
C ALA A 76 5.22 -2.73 26.01
N ALA A 77 6.05 -3.27 25.11
CA ALA A 77 6.89 -2.46 24.22
C ALA A 77 6.18 -2.00 22.94
N GLN A 78 5.24 -2.78 22.40
CA GLN A 78 4.67 -2.60 21.06
C GLN A 78 3.16 -2.36 21.06
N GLY A 79 2.48 -2.68 22.15
CA GLY A 79 1.03 -2.74 22.25
C GLY A 79 0.43 -4.06 21.74
N ALA A 80 -0.82 -4.30 22.12
CA ALA A 80 -1.56 -5.51 21.75
C ALA A 80 -1.91 -5.60 20.25
N HIS A 81 -1.82 -4.49 19.51
CA HIS A 81 -2.15 -4.41 18.08
C HIS A 81 -1.05 -3.68 17.31
N PRO A 82 -0.88 -3.95 16.01
CA PRO A 82 0.03 -3.18 15.17
C PRO A 82 -0.31 -1.68 15.24
N PRO A 83 0.67 -0.78 15.38
CA PRO A 83 0.41 0.66 15.47
C PRO A 83 -0.33 1.24 14.26
N TRP A 84 -0.27 0.56 13.11
CA TRP A 84 -0.92 0.96 11.86
C TRP A 84 -2.17 0.14 11.52
N GLU A 85 -2.74 -0.64 12.44
CA GLU A 85 -3.92 -1.48 12.17
C GLU A 85 -5.11 -0.67 11.62
N GLN A 86 -5.31 0.55 12.12
CA GLN A 86 -6.38 1.43 11.63
C GLN A 86 -6.16 1.88 10.18
N CYS A 87 -4.91 2.00 9.72
CA CYS A 87 -4.61 2.28 8.32
C CYS A 87 -5.07 1.13 7.42
N CYS A 88 -4.87 -0.12 7.87
CA CYS A 88 -5.35 -1.31 7.18
C CYS A 88 -6.88 -1.37 7.13
N VAL A 89 -7.57 -1.12 8.24
CA VAL A 89 -9.04 -1.11 8.28
C VAL A 89 -9.64 -0.05 7.34
N ALA A 90 -9.01 1.12 7.24
CA ALA A 90 -9.43 2.16 6.30
C ALA A 90 -9.21 1.72 4.84
N HIS A 91 -8.07 1.07 4.55
CA HIS A 91 -7.76 0.51 3.23
C HIS A 91 -8.74 -0.60 2.84
N ASP A 92 -9.02 -1.54 3.74
CA ASP A 92 -10.00 -2.61 3.57
C ASP A 92 -11.38 -2.05 3.22
N ARG A 93 -11.77 -0.92 3.82
CA ARG A 93 -13.07 -0.29 3.54
C ARG A 93 -13.14 0.22 2.10
N ALA A 94 -12.06 0.82 1.59
CA ALA A 94 -11.98 1.23 0.20
C ALA A 94 -11.97 0.01 -0.74
N TYR A 95 -11.25 -1.05 -0.35
CA TYR A 95 -11.19 -2.29 -1.11
C TYR A 95 -12.53 -3.02 -1.15
N HIS A 96 -13.26 -3.05 -0.04
CA HIS A 96 -14.56 -3.72 0.08
C HIS A 96 -15.55 -3.20 -0.96
N ASN A 97 -15.75 -1.88 -0.99
CA ASN A 97 -16.76 -1.25 -1.82
C ASN A 97 -16.22 -0.71 -3.17
N ALA A 98 -14.96 -1.03 -3.50
CA ALA A 98 -14.25 -0.49 -4.66
C ALA A 98 -14.30 1.06 -4.72
N ALA A 99 -14.24 1.71 -3.55
CA ALA A 99 -14.44 3.14 -3.36
C ALA A 99 -15.73 3.74 -3.96
N GLY A 100 -16.74 2.90 -4.25
CA GLY A 100 -18.02 3.34 -4.82
C GLY A 100 -17.95 3.88 -6.26
N VAL A 101 -16.87 3.61 -6.98
CA VAL A 101 -16.69 4.07 -8.37
C VAL A 101 -17.43 3.17 -9.36
N THR A 102 -17.90 3.77 -10.46
CA THR A 102 -18.81 3.12 -11.43
C THR A 102 -18.20 2.92 -12.82
N SER A 103 -16.91 3.16 -12.99
CA SER A 103 -16.21 2.90 -14.25
C SER A 103 -14.85 2.26 -14.02
N ALA A 104 -14.37 1.51 -15.02
CA ALA A 104 -13.12 0.77 -14.89
C ALA A 104 -11.91 1.70 -14.70
N ASP A 105 -11.88 2.84 -15.40
CA ASP A 105 -10.81 3.82 -15.24
C ASP A 105 -10.80 4.44 -13.85
N GLN A 106 -11.96 4.88 -13.36
CA GLN A 106 -12.08 5.37 -11.98
C GLN A 106 -11.74 4.28 -10.96
N SER A 107 -12.04 3.01 -11.26
CA SER A 107 -11.69 1.89 -10.41
C SER A 107 -10.19 1.66 -10.29
N PHE A 108 -9.44 1.83 -11.38
CA PHE A 108 -7.99 1.74 -11.33
C PHE A 108 -7.40 2.88 -10.50
N GLU A 109 -7.81 4.12 -10.77
CA GLU A 109 -7.31 5.29 -10.05
C GLU A 109 -7.69 5.28 -8.57
N ALA A 110 -8.92 4.87 -8.24
CA ALA A 110 -9.36 4.78 -6.85
C ALA A 110 -8.61 3.70 -6.07
N ARG A 111 -8.27 2.58 -6.71
CA ARG A 111 -7.43 1.57 -6.08
C ARG A 111 -6.03 2.10 -5.82
N LEU A 112 -5.39 2.71 -6.81
CA LEU A 112 -4.07 3.32 -6.65
C LEU A 112 -4.09 4.36 -5.51
N SER A 113 -5.12 5.21 -5.47
CA SER A 113 -5.31 6.20 -4.41
C SER A 113 -5.49 5.55 -3.04
N ALA A 114 -6.23 4.44 -2.92
CA ALA A 114 -6.37 3.71 -1.67
C ALA A 114 -5.03 3.14 -1.19
N ASP A 115 -4.25 2.56 -2.11
CA ASP A 115 -2.93 2.00 -1.82
C ASP A 115 -1.93 3.08 -1.37
N GLN A 116 -1.94 4.25 -2.01
CA GLN A 116 -1.15 5.41 -1.60
C GLN A 116 -1.60 5.98 -0.25
N ALA A 117 -2.92 5.99 0.02
CA ALA A 117 -3.46 6.44 1.31
C ALA A 117 -3.02 5.51 2.46
N LEU A 118 -2.97 4.20 2.22
CA LEU A 118 -2.39 3.24 3.18
C LEU A 118 -0.93 3.56 3.47
N GLN A 119 -0.11 3.74 2.42
CA GLN A 119 1.31 4.07 2.57
C GLN A 119 1.51 5.34 3.39
N ALA A 120 0.80 6.43 3.03
CA ALA A 120 0.89 7.69 3.73
C ALA A 120 0.46 7.57 5.20
N CYS A 121 -0.66 6.88 5.48
CA CYS A 121 -1.14 6.66 6.84
C CYS A 121 -0.10 5.94 7.71
N VAL A 122 0.57 4.90 7.17
CA VAL A 122 1.61 4.16 7.90
C VAL A 122 2.81 5.06 8.23
N VAL A 123 3.26 5.88 7.28
CA VAL A 123 4.35 6.85 7.53
C VAL A 123 3.95 7.85 8.63
N GLU A 124 2.72 8.38 8.56
CA GLU A 124 2.20 9.30 9.57
C GLU A 124 2.12 8.67 10.96
N GLN A 125 1.74 7.39 11.08
CA GLN A 125 1.78 6.66 12.36
C GLN A 125 3.19 6.58 12.94
N GLY A 126 4.21 6.44 12.08
CA GLY A 126 5.62 6.46 12.48
C GLY A 126 6.07 7.82 12.99
N GLU A 127 5.77 8.88 12.24
CA GLU A 127 6.11 10.26 12.65
C GLU A 127 5.43 10.67 13.96
N ALA A 128 4.18 10.26 14.17
CA ALA A 128 3.45 10.54 15.41
C ALA A 128 4.12 9.94 16.65
N GLN A 129 4.90 8.87 16.49
CA GLN A 129 5.54 8.12 17.57
C GLN A 129 7.06 8.23 17.58
N VAL A 130 7.65 8.97 16.63
CA VAL A 130 9.09 8.94 16.34
C VAL A 130 9.96 9.19 17.56
N LYS A 131 9.58 10.14 18.41
CA LYS A 131 10.33 10.51 19.62
C LYS A 131 10.24 9.44 20.71
N ASP A 132 9.05 8.89 20.93
CA ASP A 132 8.82 7.86 21.94
C ASP A 132 9.56 6.57 21.58
N LEU A 133 9.45 6.15 20.31
CA LEU A 133 10.14 4.96 19.81
C LEU A 133 11.66 5.11 19.77
N ALA A 134 12.16 6.29 19.37
CA ALA A 134 13.60 6.57 19.40
C ALA A 134 14.18 6.45 20.81
N LEU A 135 13.49 7.02 21.81
CA LEU A 135 13.86 6.89 23.22
C LEU A 135 13.75 5.45 23.71
N ARG A 136 12.68 4.74 23.35
CA ARG A 136 12.43 3.35 23.79
C ARG A 136 13.49 2.38 23.28
N TYR A 137 13.90 2.51 22.02
CA TYR A 137 14.86 1.59 21.40
C TYR A 137 16.31 2.05 21.48
N ASP A 138 16.58 3.21 22.10
CA ASP A 138 17.92 3.82 22.15
C ASP A 138 18.54 3.97 20.75
N VAL A 139 17.74 4.51 19.81
CA VAL A 139 18.16 4.77 18.42
C VAL A 139 17.84 6.21 18.02
N GLY A 140 18.47 6.70 16.95
CA GLY A 140 18.12 8.01 16.39
C GLY A 140 16.73 8.04 15.77
N GLU A 141 16.06 9.19 15.82
CA GLU A 141 14.74 9.40 15.20
C GLU A 141 14.71 9.00 13.72
N ASP A 142 15.80 9.26 12.98
CA ASP A 142 15.90 8.92 11.56
C ASP A 142 15.86 7.40 11.30
N ASN A 143 16.32 6.58 12.24
CA ASN A 143 16.20 5.12 12.12
C ASN A 143 14.73 4.68 12.25
N ILE A 144 13.95 5.34 13.10
CA ILE A 144 12.52 5.07 13.23
C ILE A 144 11.78 5.50 11.97
N ARG A 145 12.07 6.70 11.44
CA ARG A 145 11.50 7.18 10.18
C ARG A 145 11.79 6.23 9.02
N LEU A 146 13.04 5.80 8.90
CA LEU A 146 13.46 4.84 7.87
C LEU A 146 12.72 3.50 8.01
N ALA A 147 12.56 2.98 9.23
CA ALA A 147 11.83 1.74 9.46
C ALA A 147 10.36 1.85 9.01
N TYR A 148 9.67 2.93 9.37
CA TYR A 148 8.28 3.14 8.96
C TYR A 148 8.12 3.39 7.46
N ASP A 149 9.04 4.10 6.82
CA ASP A 149 9.05 4.28 5.37
C ASP A 149 9.23 2.94 4.63
N MET A 150 10.12 2.07 5.12
CA MET A 150 10.30 0.73 4.58
C MET A 150 9.05 -0.15 4.76
N ILE A 151 8.40 -0.09 5.93
CA ILE A 151 7.15 -0.81 6.20
C ILE A 151 6.05 -0.31 5.25
N ALA A 152 5.85 1.00 5.17
CA ALA A 152 4.83 1.62 4.32
C ALA A 152 5.04 1.26 2.84
N THR A 153 6.27 1.35 2.34
CA THR A 153 6.62 1.00 0.96
C THR A 153 6.42 -0.49 0.69
N SER A 154 6.76 -1.36 1.65
CA SER A 154 6.53 -2.80 1.54
C SER A 154 5.03 -3.11 1.47
N MET A 155 4.21 -2.47 2.30
CA MET A 155 2.76 -2.61 2.30
C MET A 155 2.15 -2.12 0.98
N PHE A 156 2.55 -0.95 0.49
CA PHE A 156 2.13 -0.43 -0.82
C PHE A 156 2.36 -1.46 -1.93
N ASN A 157 3.59 -1.97 -2.03
CA ASN A 157 3.93 -2.97 -3.05
C ASN A 157 3.10 -4.25 -2.88
N ALA A 158 2.97 -4.76 -1.64
CA ALA A 158 2.18 -5.95 -1.37
C ALA A 158 0.72 -5.82 -1.82
N VAL A 159 0.05 -4.70 -1.53
CA VAL A 159 -1.35 -4.49 -1.93
C VAL A 159 -1.49 -4.22 -3.43
N ARG A 160 -0.51 -3.57 -4.09
CA ARG A 160 -0.50 -3.40 -5.56
C ARG A 160 -0.48 -4.76 -6.26
N PHE A 161 0.38 -5.68 -5.84
CA PHE A 161 0.52 -6.99 -6.47
C PHE A 161 -0.56 -8.00 -6.02
N GLY A 162 -0.86 -8.06 -4.73
CA GLY A 162 -1.76 -9.07 -4.15
C GLY A 162 -3.24 -8.67 -4.10
N GLY A 163 -3.55 -7.38 -4.25
CA GLY A 163 -4.91 -6.85 -4.11
C GLY A 163 -5.72 -6.76 -5.40
N GLY A 164 -5.27 -7.38 -6.48
CA GLY A 164 -5.90 -7.31 -7.81
C GLY A 164 -7.39 -7.64 -7.83
N PRO A 165 -8.25 -6.90 -8.55
CA PRO A 165 -9.64 -7.33 -8.75
C PRO A 165 -9.68 -8.68 -9.48
N CYS A 166 -10.77 -9.42 -9.27
CA CYS A 166 -11.00 -10.73 -9.90
C CYS A 166 -9.91 -11.80 -9.64
N SER A 167 -9.08 -11.64 -8.62
CA SER A 167 -8.03 -12.60 -8.23
C SER A 167 -8.57 -13.84 -7.48
N GLY A 168 -9.82 -13.79 -7.02
CA GLY A 168 -10.40 -14.81 -6.13
C GLY A 168 -9.92 -14.71 -4.68
N LEU A 169 -9.00 -13.79 -4.36
CA LEU A 169 -8.53 -13.57 -3.00
C LEU A 169 -9.61 -12.85 -2.15
N PRO A 170 -9.71 -13.15 -0.85
CA PRO A 170 -10.74 -12.57 0.01
C PRO A 170 -10.50 -11.09 0.34
N TRP A 171 -9.27 -10.58 0.14
CA TRP A 171 -8.87 -9.17 0.29
C TRP A 171 -8.69 -8.45 -1.06
N ARG A 172 -9.24 -8.99 -2.14
CA ARG A 172 -9.12 -8.37 -3.48
C ARG A 172 -9.82 -7.01 -3.54
N TRP A 173 -9.40 -6.14 -4.45
CA TRP A 173 -10.17 -4.95 -4.79
C TRP A 173 -11.60 -5.34 -5.25
N GLY A 174 -12.60 -4.75 -4.60
CA GLY A 174 -14.02 -5.08 -4.76
C GLY A 174 -14.47 -6.35 -4.03
N PHE A 175 -13.82 -6.76 -2.94
CA PHE A 175 -14.16 -8.02 -2.26
C PHE A 175 -15.57 -8.07 -1.67
N GLY A 176 -16.22 -6.92 -1.47
CA GLY A 176 -17.62 -6.85 -1.05
C GLY A 176 -18.62 -7.24 -2.14
N TYR A 177 -18.19 -7.38 -3.38
CA TYR A 177 -19.01 -7.83 -4.50
C TYR A 177 -18.75 -9.32 -4.81
N PRO A 178 -19.59 -9.97 -5.62
CA PRO A 178 -19.30 -11.30 -6.13
C PRO A 178 -17.94 -11.41 -6.85
N GLY A 179 -17.43 -12.63 -6.97
CA GLY A 179 -16.23 -12.90 -7.76
C GLY A 179 -16.44 -12.55 -9.23
N CYS A 180 -15.37 -12.15 -9.90
CA CYS A 180 -15.34 -11.84 -11.33
C CYS A 180 -14.18 -12.60 -12.00
N ILE A 181 -14.22 -12.72 -13.32
CA ILE A 181 -13.16 -13.35 -14.12
C ILE A 181 -12.75 -12.35 -15.22
N PRO A 182 -11.46 -12.00 -15.36
CA PRO A 182 -11.03 -11.08 -16.39
C PRO A 182 -11.28 -11.65 -17.80
N GLY A 183 -11.95 -10.89 -18.67
CA GLY A 183 -12.13 -11.26 -20.09
C GLY A 183 -13.34 -12.14 -20.41
N LEU A 184 -14.21 -12.39 -19.43
CA LEU A 184 -15.57 -12.90 -19.64
C LEU A 184 -16.60 -11.76 -19.58
#